data_AF-A0A7S3C068-F1
#
_entry.id   AF-A0A7S3C068-F1
#
_cell.length_a   1.000
_cell.length_b   1.000
_cell.length_c   1.000
_cell.angle_alpha   90.00
_cell.angle_beta   90.00
_cell.angle_gamma   90.00
#
_symmetry.space_group_name_H-M   'P 1'
#
loop_
_entity.id
_entity.type
_entity.pdbx_description
1 polymer ?
#
loop_
_entity_poly.entity_id
_entity_poly.type
_entity_poly.pdbx_seq_one_letter_code
_entity_poly.pdbx_strand_id
1 'polypeptide(L)'
;VSDNAARVNAVAALLQRDAAYKLIHVYGCSVKGKVAYWAAVTAPKGTYRQALIDSGGTLGPASAKLVGPCGETMAAMVGRWPHWLGDGAGQLAPPSEWPADVGDLMLEACHTTCFSFGVGRFNQWNNFAGTMRSVQRARDAGCHVQVHEGNTAHCGYFFD
;
A
#
# COMPACT_ATOMS: atom_id res chain seq x y z
N VAL A 1 3.84 -8.48 -7.35
CA VAL A 1 3.87 -7.44 -6.30
C VAL A 1 4.56 -7.96 -5.06
N SER A 2 4.14 -9.10 -4.49
CA SER A 2 4.77 -9.77 -3.35
C SER A 2 6.29 -9.99 -3.54
N ASP A 3 6.70 -10.54 -4.69
CA ASP A 3 8.11 -10.86 -4.94
C ASP A 3 8.98 -9.61 -5.03
N ASN A 4 8.43 -8.54 -5.62
CA ASN A 4 9.12 -7.25 -5.66
C ASN A 4 9.20 -6.63 -4.26
N ALA A 5 8.17 -6.78 -3.43
CA ALA A 5 8.21 -6.32 -2.04
C ALA A 5 9.25 -7.10 -1.23
N ALA A 6 9.35 -8.43 -1.42
CA ALA A 6 10.38 -9.26 -0.81
C ALA A 6 11.79 -8.84 -1.24
N ARG A 7 12.00 -8.52 -2.52
CA ARG A 7 13.27 -7.98 -3.02
C ARG A 7 13.61 -6.63 -2.37
N VAL A 8 12.64 -5.72 -2.26
CA VAL A 8 12.82 -4.42 -1.58
C VAL A 8 13.19 -4.64 -0.11
N ASN A 9 12.51 -5.55 0.58
CA ASN A 9 12.82 -5.91 1.97
C ASN A 9 14.21 -6.54 2.13
N ALA A 10 14.64 -7.39 1.20
CA ALA A 10 15.98 -7.97 1.21
C ALA A 10 17.06 -6.89 1.05
N VAL A 11 16.85 -5.90 0.17
CA VAL A 11 17.74 -4.75 0.02
C VAL A 11 17.77 -3.91 1.30
N ALA A 12 16.61 -3.61 1.89
CA ALA A 12 16.55 -2.88 3.15
C ALA A 12 17.31 -3.61 4.27
N ALA A 13 17.14 -4.93 4.39
CA ALA A 13 17.85 -5.75 5.37
C ALA A 13 19.37 -5.75 5.18
N LEU A 14 19.86 -5.64 3.93
CA LEU A 14 21.29 -5.48 3.65
C LEU A 14 21.78 -4.09 4.07
N LEU A 15 21.02 -3.04 3.76
CA LEU A 15 21.37 -1.66 4.14
C LEU A 15 21.43 -1.49 5.66
N GLN A 16 20.51 -2.09 6.41
CA GLN A 16 20.49 -2.00 7.87
C GLN A 16 21.70 -2.63 8.57
N ARG A 17 22.46 -3.50 7.88
CA ARG A 17 23.71 -4.06 8.43
C ARG A 17 24.84 -3.03 8.45
N ASP A 18 24.71 -1.98 7.64
CA ASP A 18 25.66 -0.89 7.58
C ASP A 18 25.19 0.25 8.50
N ALA A 19 26.07 0.63 9.45
CA ALA A 19 25.80 1.68 10.44
C ALA A 19 25.56 3.07 9.81
N ALA A 20 25.90 3.27 8.54
CA ALA A 20 25.60 4.47 7.79
C ALA A 20 24.10 4.64 7.48
N TYR A 21 23.34 3.54 7.35
CA TYR A 21 21.93 3.57 6.96
C TYR A 21 21.01 3.39 8.17
N LYS A 22 20.91 4.44 9.00
CA LYS A 22 20.08 4.44 10.22
C LYS A 22 18.58 4.64 9.95
N LEU A 23 18.22 5.20 8.80
CA LEU A 23 16.85 5.52 8.43
C LEU A 23 16.60 5.09 6.99
N ILE A 24 15.68 4.15 6.81
CA ILE A 24 15.28 3.66 5.49
C ILE A 24 13.84 4.08 5.24
N HIS A 25 13.60 4.75 4.12
CA HIS A 25 12.28 5.10 3.64
C HIS A 25 11.97 4.24 2.42
N VAL A 26 10.72 3.79 2.29
CA VAL A 26 10.25 3.09 1.09
C VAL A 26 9.25 3.97 0.35
N TYR A 27 9.44 4.10 -0.95
CA TYR A 27 8.57 4.89 -1.82
C TYR A 27 8.15 4.08 -3.04
N GLY A 28 6.94 4.30 -3.51
CA GLY A 28 6.56 3.90 -4.85
C GLY A 28 5.30 4.58 -5.32
N CYS A 29 5.21 4.78 -6.64
CA CYS A 29 3.99 5.21 -7.29
C CYS A 29 3.21 4.06 -7.95
N SER A 30 1.88 4.09 -7.89
CA SER A 30 1.01 3.19 -8.65
C SER A 30 1.28 1.72 -8.31
N VAL A 31 1.65 0.89 -9.29
CA VAL A 31 2.09 -0.50 -9.06
C VAL A 31 3.26 -0.58 -8.09
N LYS A 32 4.23 0.34 -8.20
CA LYS A 32 5.35 0.42 -7.24
C LYS A 32 4.85 0.90 -5.87
N GLY A 33 3.77 1.67 -5.81
CA GLY A 33 3.09 2.03 -4.56
C GLY A 33 2.47 0.81 -3.88
N LYS A 34 1.87 -0.13 -4.63
CA LYS A 34 1.48 -1.44 -4.09
C LYS A 34 2.68 -2.18 -3.51
N VAL A 35 3.79 -2.23 -4.25
CA VAL A 35 5.04 -2.88 -3.80
C VAL A 35 5.58 -2.23 -2.53
N ALA A 36 5.64 -0.90 -2.46
CA ALA A 36 6.10 -0.16 -1.29
C ALA A 36 5.20 -0.40 -0.07
N TYR A 37 3.88 -0.46 -0.29
CA TYR A 37 2.92 -0.80 0.77
C TYR A 37 3.16 -2.20 1.31
N TRP A 38 3.23 -3.20 0.42
CA TRP A 38 3.52 -4.59 0.81
C TRP A 38 4.88 -4.74 1.49
N ALA A 39 5.91 -4.04 1.01
CA ALA A 39 7.23 -4.02 1.64
C ALA A 39 7.11 -3.51 3.08
N ALA A 40 6.45 -2.36 3.28
CA ALA A 40 6.28 -1.74 4.59
C ALA A 40 5.51 -2.62 5.59
N VAL A 41 4.43 -3.28 5.17
CA VAL A 41 3.58 -4.07 6.07
C VAL A 41 4.08 -5.49 6.33
N THR A 42 5.05 -5.98 5.54
CA THR A 42 5.61 -7.34 5.69
C THR A 42 7.07 -7.37 6.16
N ALA A 43 7.76 -6.24 6.18
CA ALA A 43 9.12 -6.18 6.69
C ALA A 43 9.16 -6.37 8.22
N PRO A 44 10.30 -6.81 8.78
CA PRO A 44 10.51 -6.77 10.23
C PRO A 44 10.21 -5.38 10.80
N LYS A 45 9.60 -5.34 11.99
CA LYS A 45 9.24 -4.07 12.66
C LYS A 45 10.48 -3.18 12.81
N GLY A 46 10.34 -1.90 12.48
CA GLY A 46 11.45 -0.94 12.47
C GLY A 46 12.34 -0.96 11.23
N THR A 47 12.02 -1.76 10.20
CA THR A 47 12.77 -1.73 8.93
C THR A 47 12.68 -0.38 8.26
N TYR A 48 11.46 0.14 8.14
CA TYR A 48 11.20 1.43 7.51
C TYR A 48 10.76 2.47 8.53
N ARG A 49 11.38 3.64 8.48
CA ARG A 49 10.94 4.80 9.25
C ARG A 49 9.66 5.38 8.66
N GLN A 50 9.60 5.43 7.33
CA GLN A 50 8.49 6.00 6.58
C GLN A 50 8.19 5.19 5.31
N ALA A 51 6.92 5.00 5.03
CA ALA A 51 6.39 4.45 3.79
C ALA A 51 5.60 5.53 3.06
N LEU A 52 6.10 5.92 1.88
CA LEU A 52 5.52 6.95 1.02
C LEU A 52 4.81 6.26 -0.16
N ILE A 53 3.49 6.21 -0.10
CA ILE A 53 2.67 5.46 -1.05
C ILE A 53 1.93 6.44 -1.95
N ASP A 54 2.39 6.56 -3.19
CA ASP A 54 1.96 7.58 -4.13
C ASP A 54 1.01 7.00 -5.18
N SER A 55 -0.28 6.99 -4.90
CA SER A 55 -1.21 6.04 -5.51
C SER A 55 -0.78 4.58 -5.28
N GLY A 56 -1.73 3.66 -5.38
CA GLY A 56 -1.50 2.29 -4.96
C GLY A 56 -2.65 1.41 -5.37
N GLY A 57 -3.89 1.77 -5.02
CA GLY A 57 -5.11 1.12 -5.55
C GLY A 57 -5.18 -0.37 -5.25
N THR A 58 -6.25 -1.08 -5.58
CA THR A 58 -6.57 -2.38 -4.95
C THR A 58 -5.43 -3.42 -5.01
N LEU A 59 -5.04 -3.88 -3.81
CA LEU A 59 -3.81 -4.56 -3.38
C LEU A 59 -2.59 -3.69 -3.06
N GLY A 60 -2.76 -2.37 -2.98
CA GLY A 60 -1.99 -1.46 -2.14
C GLY A 60 -2.82 -1.09 -0.90
N PRO A 61 -2.85 0.19 -0.47
CA PRO A 61 -3.54 0.60 0.77
C PRO A 61 -5.06 0.72 0.64
N ALA A 62 -5.61 0.68 -0.58
CA ALA A 62 -7.05 0.82 -0.79
C ALA A 62 -7.80 -0.42 -0.32
N SER A 63 -8.89 -0.21 0.43
CA SER A 63 -9.86 -1.24 0.78
C SER A 63 -10.28 -2.04 -0.46
N ALA A 64 -10.07 -3.36 -0.41
CA ALA A 64 -10.56 -4.28 -1.43
C ALA A 64 -12.05 -4.59 -1.23
N LYS A 65 -12.59 -4.31 -0.02
CA LYS A 65 -14.00 -4.50 0.35
C LYS A 65 -14.89 -3.33 -0.01
N LEU A 66 -14.33 -2.13 -0.14
CA LEU A 66 -15.02 -0.92 -0.59
C LEU A 66 -14.41 -0.45 -1.89
N VAL A 67 -15.03 -0.82 -3.01
CA VAL A 67 -14.62 -0.37 -4.34
C VAL A 67 -15.75 0.46 -4.94
N GLY A 68 -15.44 1.70 -5.35
CA GLY A 68 -16.41 2.55 -6.03
C GLY A 68 -16.77 2.04 -7.44
N PRO A 69 -17.75 2.67 -8.13
CA PRO A 69 -18.26 2.21 -9.42
C PRO A 69 -17.19 2.00 -10.51
N CYS A 70 -16.13 2.81 -10.47
CA CYS A 70 -15.02 2.78 -11.43
C CYS A 70 -13.69 2.38 -10.78
N GLY A 71 -13.71 1.79 -9.57
CA GLY A 71 -12.51 1.40 -8.85
C GLY A 71 -11.90 0.09 -9.36
N GLU A 72 -10.59 -0.04 -9.18
CA GLU A 72 -9.89 -1.30 -9.40
C GLU A 72 -10.43 -2.36 -8.43
N THR A 73 -11.03 -3.44 -8.94
CA THR A 73 -11.52 -4.54 -8.10
C THR A 73 -10.46 -5.64 -8.00
N MET A 74 -10.61 -6.54 -7.02
CA MET A 74 -9.79 -7.75 -6.96
C MET A 74 -9.96 -8.61 -8.23
N ALA A 75 -11.19 -8.74 -8.74
CA ALA A 75 -11.46 -9.44 -10.00
C ALA A 75 -10.77 -8.78 -11.20
N ALA A 76 -10.75 -7.44 -11.27
CA ALA A 76 -10.03 -6.72 -12.32
C ALA A 76 -8.51 -6.95 -12.23
N MET A 77 -7.94 -7.01 -11.02
CA MET A 77 -6.52 -7.33 -10.82
C MET A 77 -6.18 -8.75 -11.29
N VAL A 78 -6.97 -9.75 -10.89
CA VAL A 78 -6.79 -11.15 -11.31
C VAL A 78 -6.92 -11.28 -12.83
N GLY A 79 -7.92 -10.63 -13.43
CA GLY A 79 -8.19 -10.73 -14.87
C GLY A 79 -7.20 -9.98 -15.76
N ARG A 80 -6.78 -8.76 -15.36
CA ARG A 80 -5.94 -7.88 -16.20
C ARG A 80 -4.45 -8.01 -15.92
N TRP A 81 -4.08 -8.25 -14.66
CA TRP A 81 -2.67 -8.30 -14.24
C TRP A 81 -2.37 -9.50 -13.34
N PRO A 82 -2.63 -10.74 -13.80
CA PRO A 82 -2.38 -11.94 -12.99
C PRO A 82 -0.90 -12.07 -12.58
N HIS A 83 0.03 -11.64 -13.43
CA HIS A 83 1.47 -11.62 -13.15
C HIS A 83 1.91 -10.67 -12.02
N TRP A 84 1.01 -9.81 -11.52
CA TRP A 84 1.27 -9.01 -10.32
C TRP A 84 0.95 -9.76 -9.03
N LEU A 85 0.26 -10.89 -9.13
CA LEU A 85 -0.26 -11.67 -8.03
C LEU A 85 0.47 -13.02 -7.92
N GLY A 86 0.27 -13.72 -6.81
CA GLY A 86 0.70 -15.13 -6.71
C GLY A 86 -0.27 -16.06 -7.43
N ASP A 87 0.18 -17.26 -7.81
CA ASP A 87 -0.57 -18.23 -8.62
C ASP A 87 -1.95 -18.62 -8.02
N GLY A 88 -2.10 -18.52 -6.69
CA GLY A 88 -3.36 -18.79 -5.99
C GLY A 88 -4.37 -17.64 -5.98
N ALA A 89 -4.06 -16.48 -6.54
CA ALA A 89 -4.91 -15.28 -6.37
C ALA A 89 -6.31 -15.42 -7.00
N GLY A 90 -6.45 -16.23 -8.04
CA GLY A 90 -7.76 -16.52 -8.65
C GLY A 90 -8.65 -17.46 -7.83
N GLN A 91 -8.12 -18.06 -6.76
CA GLN A 91 -8.83 -18.98 -5.88
C GLN A 91 -9.26 -18.33 -4.56
N LEU A 92 -8.90 -17.06 -4.37
CA LEU A 92 -9.27 -16.33 -3.16
C LEU A 92 -10.78 -16.14 -3.10
N ALA A 93 -11.34 -16.30 -1.89
CA ALA A 93 -12.72 -15.94 -1.62
C ALA A 93 -12.98 -14.47 -2.01
N PRO A 94 -14.22 -14.07 -2.29
CA PRO A 94 -14.56 -12.67 -2.54
C PRO A 94 -14.05 -11.76 -1.40
N PRO A 95 -13.57 -10.52 -1.68
CA PRO A 95 -13.08 -9.63 -0.63
C PRO A 95 -14.04 -9.39 0.53
N SER A 96 -15.36 -9.41 0.26
CA SER A 96 -16.41 -9.30 1.29
C SER A 96 -16.32 -10.35 2.40
N GLU A 97 -15.76 -11.52 2.10
CA GLU A 97 -15.66 -12.66 3.02
C GLU A 97 -14.31 -12.72 3.75
N TRP A 98 -13.34 -11.86 3.39
CA TRP A 98 -12.03 -11.89 4.03
C TRP A 98 -12.14 -11.50 5.52
N PRO A 99 -11.40 -12.15 6.42
CA PRO A 99 -11.42 -11.80 7.84
C PRO A 99 -10.87 -10.39 8.10
N ALA A 100 -9.93 -9.93 7.27
CA ALA A 100 -9.36 -8.59 7.29
C ALA A 100 -9.33 -8.00 5.88
N ASP A 101 -9.35 -6.67 5.78
CA ASP A 101 -9.13 -5.96 4.53
C ASP A 101 -7.62 -5.73 4.30
N VAL A 102 -7.19 -5.51 3.06
CA VAL A 102 -5.77 -5.29 2.72
C VAL A 102 -5.24 -4.01 3.35
N GLY A 103 -6.09 -2.98 3.44
CA GLY A 103 -5.77 -1.75 4.14
C GLY A 103 -5.55 -1.94 5.64
N ASP A 104 -6.05 -3.03 6.24
CA ASP A 104 -5.86 -3.30 7.67
C ASP A 104 -4.42 -3.76 7.97
N LEU A 105 -3.67 -4.21 6.96
CA LEU A 105 -2.28 -4.65 7.13
C LEU A 105 -1.36 -3.53 7.64
N MET A 106 -1.70 -2.26 7.39
CA MET A 106 -0.91 -1.14 7.93
C MET A 106 -0.95 -1.06 9.45
N LEU A 107 -2.00 -1.60 10.10
CA LEU A 107 -2.13 -1.62 11.55
C LEU A 107 -0.98 -2.39 12.22
N GLU A 108 -0.47 -3.42 11.57
CA GLU A 108 0.63 -4.25 12.09
C GLU A 108 1.98 -3.53 12.08
N ALA A 109 2.15 -2.56 11.17
CA ALA A 109 3.41 -1.85 10.96
C ALA A 109 3.43 -0.43 11.53
N CYS A 110 2.26 0.19 11.74
CA CYS A 110 2.16 1.63 12.00
C CYS A 110 2.78 2.11 13.32
N HIS A 111 3.07 1.20 14.24
CA HIS A 111 3.80 1.51 15.48
C HIS A 111 5.29 1.76 15.27
N THR A 112 5.85 1.33 14.13
CA THR A 112 7.27 1.49 13.79
C THR A 112 7.51 2.20 12.46
N THR A 113 6.50 2.25 11.60
CA THR A 113 6.56 2.89 10.29
C THR A 113 5.49 3.96 10.18
N CYS A 114 5.88 5.19 9.86
CA CYS A 114 4.93 6.24 9.52
C CYS A 114 4.46 6.05 8.07
N PHE A 115 3.15 6.14 7.83
CA PHE A 115 2.59 6.05 6.49
C PHE A 115 2.20 7.43 5.98
N SER A 116 2.60 7.75 4.76
CA SER A 116 2.11 8.92 4.03
C SER A 116 1.54 8.47 2.68
N PHE A 117 0.32 8.92 2.38
CA PHE A 117 -0.40 8.55 1.15
C PHE A 117 -0.59 9.74 0.23
N GLY A 118 -0.15 9.64 -1.03
CA GLY A 118 -0.47 10.57 -2.11
C GLY A 118 -1.68 10.06 -2.88
N VAL A 119 -2.77 10.82 -2.94
CA VAL A 119 -4.03 10.36 -3.53
C VAL A 119 -4.75 11.43 -4.36
N GLY A 120 -5.17 11.04 -5.57
CA GLY A 120 -6.04 11.85 -6.42
C GLY A 120 -7.51 11.62 -6.11
N ARG A 121 -8.25 12.67 -5.73
CA ARG A 121 -9.69 12.61 -5.41
C ARG A 121 -10.53 12.08 -6.58
N PHE A 122 -10.16 12.45 -7.81
CA PHE A 122 -10.86 12.04 -9.02
C PHE A 122 -10.25 10.82 -9.70
N ASN A 123 -9.17 10.25 -9.14
CA ASN A 123 -8.61 9.00 -9.62
C ASN A 123 -9.46 7.82 -9.10
N GLN A 124 -10.63 7.64 -9.71
CA GLN A 124 -11.61 6.64 -9.29
C GLN A 124 -11.06 5.22 -9.40
N TRP A 125 -10.21 4.93 -10.40
CA TRP A 125 -9.55 3.63 -10.57
C TRP A 125 -8.70 3.26 -9.34
N ASN A 126 -7.92 4.20 -8.84
CA ASN A 126 -7.07 3.99 -7.67
C ASN A 126 -7.86 3.91 -6.35
N ASN A 127 -9.19 3.99 -6.41
CA ASN A 127 -10.10 3.79 -5.30
C ASN A 127 -9.81 4.72 -4.12
N PHE A 128 -9.93 6.04 -4.36
CA PHE A 128 -9.75 7.09 -3.35
C PHE A 128 -10.56 6.79 -2.08
N ALA A 129 -11.85 6.49 -2.21
CA ALA A 129 -12.73 6.18 -1.08
C ALA A 129 -12.24 4.96 -0.29
N GLY A 130 -11.81 3.89 -0.98
CA GLY A 130 -11.22 2.72 -0.32
C GLY A 130 -9.93 3.04 0.41
N THR A 131 -9.06 3.90 -0.14
CA THR A 131 -7.83 4.34 0.54
C THR A 131 -8.14 5.18 1.77
N MET A 132 -9.06 6.14 1.66
CA MET A 132 -9.46 6.99 2.79
C MET A 132 -10.14 6.18 3.91
N ARG A 133 -10.90 5.13 3.57
CA ARG A 133 -11.45 4.21 4.58
C ARG A 133 -10.35 3.52 5.37
N SER A 134 -9.31 3.02 4.70
CA SER A 134 -8.18 2.37 5.35
C SER A 134 -7.35 3.34 6.19
N VAL A 135 -7.14 4.57 5.69
CA VAL A 135 -6.51 5.66 6.47
C VAL A 135 -7.31 5.99 7.72
N GLN A 136 -8.64 6.15 7.61
CA GLN A 136 -9.48 6.48 8.76
C GLN A 136 -9.39 5.40 9.82
N ARG A 137 -9.51 4.13 9.42
CA ARG A 137 -9.39 3.00 10.35
C ARG A 137 -8.02 2.95 11.03
N ALA A 138 -6.95 3.24 10.30
CA ALA A 138 -5.61 3.32 10.88
C ALA A 138 -5.48 4.44 11.91
N ARG A 139 -6.03 5.62 11.61
CA ARG A 139 -6.06 6.75 12.55
C ARG A 139 -6.88 6.43 13.80
N ASP A 140 -8.04 5.79 13.65
CA ASP A 140 -8.89 5.36 14.76
C ASP A 140 -8.17 4.34 15.66
N ALA A 141 -7.28 3.53 15.09
CA ALA A 141 -6.41 2.60 15.81
C ALA A 141 -5.13 3.25 16.40
N GLY A 142 -4.94 4.56 16.25
CA GLY A 142 -3.80 5.32 16.79
C GLY A 142 -2.57 5.37 15.89
N CYS A 143 -2.66 4.96 14.63
CA CYS A 143 -1.56 5.05 13.67
C CYS A 143 -1.30 6.51 13.24
N HIS A 144 -0.03 6.90 13.12
CA HIS A 144 0.34 8.18 12.51
C HIS A 144 0.34 8.07 10.98
N VAL A 145 -0.71 8.61 10.36
CA VAL A 145 -0.92 8.57 8.90
C VAL A 145 -1.14 9.96 8.32
N GLN A 146 -0.30 10.33 7.36
CA GLN A 146 -0.40 11.55 6.57
C GLN A 146 -1.05 11.28 5.21
N VAL A 147 -1.79 12.27 4.69
CA VAL A 147 -2.42 12.18 3.37
C VAL A 147 -2.17 13.48 2.62
N HIS A 148 -1.66 13.36 1.39
CA HIS A 148 -1.45 14.41 0.42
C HIS A 148 -2.50 14.23 -0.67
N GLU A 149 -3.47 15.13 -0.71
CA GLU A 149 -4.59 15.04 -1.66
C GLU A 149 -4.38 15.99 -2.84
N GLY A 150 -4.81 15.56 -4.01
CA GLY A 150 -4.86 16.41 -5.21
C GLY A 150 -6.04 16.03 -6.09
N ASN A 151 -6.21 16.75 -7.19
CA ASN A 151 -7.39 16.56 -8.04
C ASN A 151 -7.27 15.29 -8.90
N THR A 152 -6.35 15.27 -9.86
CA THR A 152 -6.25 14.21 -10.88
C THR A 152 -4.92 13.48 -10.92
N ALA A 153 -3.94 13.91 -10.12
CA ALA A 153 -2.59 13.34 -10.22
C ALA A 153 -2.57 11.86 -9.82
N HIS A 154 -1.81 11.08 -10.60
CA HIS A 154 -1.58 9.65 -10.37
C HIS A 154 -0.26 9.40 -9.63
N CYS A 155 0.70 10.32 -9.72
CA CYS A 155 1.99 10.31 -9.04
C CYS A 155 2.41 11.76 -8.75
N GLY A 156 3.48 11.95 -7.98
CA GLY A 156 4.18 13.22 -7.81
C GLY A 156 3.77 13.98 -6.54
N TYR A 157 3.16 13.31 -5.57
CA TYR A 157 2.68 13.96 -4.35
C TYR A 157 3.76 14.22 -3.28
N PHE A 158 4.95 13.65 -3.48
CA PHE A 158 6.05 13.67 -2.50
C PHE A 158 7.33 14.29 -3.03
N PHE A 159 7.32 14.71 -4.30
CA PHE A 159 8.47 15.33 -4.95
C PHE A 159 7.97 16.59 -5.65
N ASP A 160 8.20 17.73 -4.99
CA ASP A 160 8.12 19.06 -5.58
C ASP A 160 9.53 19.50 -6.02
#